data_AF-A0A9W9K793-F1
#
_entry.id   AF-A0A9W9K793-F1
#
_cell.length_a   1.000
_cell.length_b   1.000
_cell.length_c   1.000
_cell.angle_alpha   90.00
_cell.angle_beta   90.00
_cell.angle_gamma   90.00
#
_symmetry.space_group_name_H-M   'P 1'
#
loop_
_entity.id
_entity.type
_entity.pdbx_description
1 polymer ?
#
loop_
_entity_poly.entity_id
_entity_poly.type
_entity_poly.pdbx_seq_one_letter_code
_entity_poly.pdbx_strand_id
1 'polypeptide(L)'
;MTDNITLEYFGATTFRLRALGLTIFHDTWLERPSLMPKWLDINSVTEADYIVISHAHFDHLPGADKIALNTGAMIIANCEAINRLRDSGVPDDQLVPVSGGERIPLFTKDVRSAAKAGQVALRAGPPGAPAEPHHTLSVAEIHVWPSLHCLIPGTHDTLPDTFDSGAEYVGSATPYDGTLDITRGMKHGLFKLKELIGEENMDKETKSFTDWMEDKKSNVMSSCDGGQLLFNVLLGDIEGKQSKAILFNGHLGAYEGIVKDIQPKPDIAVLGIAGRANLNGRPFDGSAAKFATKLVKWIGEPQKVIWCLHDEW
;
A
#
# COMPACT_ATOMS: atom_id res chain seq x y z
N MET A 1 16.28 -8.10 -24.74
CA MET A 1 14.91 -7.64 -25.03
C MET A 1 14.63 -6.52 -24.06
N THR A 2 14.15 -5.37 -24.52
CA THR A 2 13.67 -4.34 -23.58
C THR A 2 12.38 -4.90 -22.98
N ASP A 3 12.46 -5.45 -21.76
CA ASP A 3 11.26 -5.91 -21.07
C ASP A 3 10.30 -4.73 -20.95
N ASN A 4 9.09 -4.88 -21.51
CA ASN A 4 8.08 -3.85 -21.46
C ASN A 4 7.73 -3.57 -20.00
N ILE A 5 7.79 -2.30 -19.61
CA ILE A 5 7.31 -1.86 -18.30
C ILE A 5 5.78 -1.86 -18.32
N THR A 6 5.15 -2.64 -17.44
CA THR A 6 3.69 -2.70 -17.32
C THR A 6 3.24 -2.38 -15.91
N LEU A 7 2.11 -1.68 -15.80
CA LEU A 7 1.41 -1.44 -14.55
C LEU A 7 -0.03 -1.92 -14.71
N GLU A 8 -0.39 -2.96 -13.97
CA GLU A 8 -1.70 -3.61 -14.00
C GLU A 8 -2.47 -3.28 -12.72
N TYR A 9 -3.79 -3.14 -12.81
CA TYR A 9 -4.65 -2.77 -11.70
C TYR A 9 -5.67 -3.88 -11.39
N PHE A 10 -5.88 -4.17 -10.12
CA PHE A 10 -6.74 -5.27 -9.67
C PHE A 10 -7.79 -4.85 -8.62
N GLY A 11 -8.09 -3.55 -8.51
CA GLY A 11 -9.09 -3.00 -7.58
C GLY A 11 -8.48 -2.35 -6.34
N ALA A 12 -9.23 -1.45 -5.72
CA ALA A 12 -8.81 -0.60 -4.62
C ALA A 12 -7.43 0.04 -4.84
N THR A 13 -6.38 -0.43 -4.16
CA THR A 13 -5.00 0.06 -4.32
C THR A 13 -4.05 -1.03 -4.78
N THR A 14 -4.57 -2.15 -5.28
CA THR A 14 -3.78 -3.31 -5.70
C THR A 14 -3.26 -3.13 -7.12
N PHE A 15 -1.94 -2.99 -7.25
CA PHE A 15 -1.27 -2.89 -8.55
C PHE A 15 -0.16 -3.92 -8.68
N ARG A 16 0.11 -4.38 -9.90
CA ARG A 16 1.32 -5.14 -10.25
C ARG A 16 2.17 -4.36 -11.25
N LEU A 17 3.37 -4.01 -10.83
CA LEU A 17 4.41 -3.40 -11.66
C LEU A 17 5.36 -4.50 -12.14
N ARG A 18 5.57 -4.57 -13.46
CA ARG A 18 6.62 -5.39 -14.06
C ARG A 18 7.63 -4.48 -14.73
N ALA A 19 8.89 -4.57 -14.31
CA ALA A 19 9.97 -3.77 -14.84
C ALA A 19 11.32 -4.39 -14.49
N LEU A 20 12.28 -4.34 -15.41
CA LEU A 20 13.69 -4.70 -15.14
C LEU A 20 13.85 -6.11 -14.54
N GLY A 21 13.05 -7.08 -15.02
CA GLY A 21 13.04 -8.44 -14.48
C GLY A 21 12.44 -8.60 -13.08
N LEU A 22 11.78 -7.56 -12.54
CA LEU A 22 11.07 -7.59 -11.27
C LEU A 22 9.55 -7.63 -11.47
N THR A 23 8.88 -8.39 -10.60
CA THR A 23 7.43 -8.29 -10.39
C THR A 23 7.14 -7.75 -8.99
N ILE A 24 6.53 -6.56 -8.90
CA ILE A 24 6.27 -5.86 -7.65
C ILE A 24 4.76 -5.67 -7.48
N PHE A 25 4.20 -6.13 -6.38
CA PHE A 25 2.83 -5.78 -5.98
C PHE A 25 2.83 -4.57 -5.05
N HIS A 26 1.95 -3.61 -5.29
CA HIS A 26 1.60 -2.57 -4.31
C HIS A 26 0.23 -2.87 -3.76
N ASP A 27 0.14 -3.10 -2.44
CA ASP A 27 -1.01 -3.69 -1.77
C ASP A 27 -1.49 -5.00 -2.43
N THR A 28 -2.37 -5.75 -1.80
CA THR A 28 -2.68 -7.12 -2.25
C THR A 28 -4.10 -7.58 -2.02
N TRP A 29 -5.11 -6.70 -1.93
CA TRP A 29 -6.52 -7.10 -1.68
C TRP A 29 -7.16 -7.86 -2.87
N LEU A 30 -6.63 -9.06 -3.13
CA LEU A 30 -7.02 -10.00 -4.17
C LEU A 30 -7.97 -11.07 -3.62
N GLU A 31 -7.83 -11.42 -2.33
CA GLU A 31 -8.80 -12.27 -1.66
C GLU A 31 -9.96 -11.43 -1.16
N ARG A 32 -10.93 -11.19 -2.04
CA ARG A 32 -12.08 -10.30 -1.80
C ARG A 32 -13.33 -11.07 -1.34
N PRO A 33 -14.30 -10.38 -0.69
CA PRO A 33 -15.64 -10.91 -0.46
C PRO A 33 -16.23 -11.54 -1.73
N SER A 34 -17.04 -12.60 -1.57
CA SER A 34 -17.48 -13.45 -2.68
C SER A 34 -18.36 -12.74 -3.71
N LEU A 35 -19.04 -11.66 -3.32
CA LEU A 35 -19.89 -10.87 -4.21
C LEU A 35 -19.16 -9.66 -4.83
N MET A 36 -17.91 -9.40 -4.46
CA MET A 36 -17.12 -8.34 -5.07
C MET A 36 -16.36 -8.84 -6.31
N PRO A 37 -16.14 -7.98 -7.34
CA PRO A 37 -15.40 -8.37 -8.53
C PRO A 37 -13.96 -8.74 -8.19
N LYS A 38 -13.53 -9.92 -8.68
CA LYS A 38 -12.13 -10.39 -8.61
C LYS A 38 -11.49 -10.28 -9.99
N TRP A 39 -10.51 -9.39 -10.11
CA TRP A 39 -9.82 -9.11 -11.38
C TRP A 39 -8.59 -10.00 -11.60
N LEU A 40 -8.05 -10.59 -10.53
CA LEU A 40 -6.96 -11.55 -10.56
C LEU A 40 -7.20 -12.63 -9.51
N ASP A 41 -7.16 -13.89 -9.94
CA ASP A 41 -7.16 -15.02 -9.01
C ASP A 41 -5.78 -15.10 -8.35
N ILE A 42 -5.75 -14.97 -7.01
CA ILE A 42 -4.51 -15.05 -6.24
C ILE A 42 -3.74 -16.35 -6.47
N ASN A 43 -4.43 -17.46 -6.74
CA ASN A 43 -3.80 -18.75 -7.01
C ASN A 43 -3.09 -18.80 -8.37
N SER A 44 -3.41 -17.87 -9.28
CA SER A 44 -2.72 -17.72 -10.56
C SER A 44 -1.42 -16.91 -10.47
N VAL A 45 -1.13 -16.30 -9.31
CA VAL A 45 0.08 -15.52 -9.08
C VAL A 45 1.26 -16.45 -8.82
N THR A 46 1.95 -16.83 -9.89
CA THR A 46 3.13 -17.71 -9.85
C THR A 46 4.45 -16.96 -9.77
N GLU A 47 4.43 -15.63 -9.90
CA GLU A 47 5.60 -14.77 -9.90
C GLU A 47 5.36 -13.47 -9.14
N ALA A 48 6.22 -13.21 -8.16
CA ALA A 48 6.36 -11.96 -7.43
C ALA A 48 7.76 -11.93 -6.81
N ASP A 49 8.42 -10.78 -6.89
CA ASP A 49 9.73 -10.54 -6.26
C ASP A 49 9.59 -9.74 -4.98
N TYR A 50 8.71 -8.74 -5.03
CA TYR A 50 8.46 -7.83 -3.93
C TYR A 50 6.95 -7.57 -3.78
N ILE A 51 6.54 -7.37 -2.54
CA ILE A 51 5.22 -6.86 -2.16
C ILE A 51 5.47 -5.65 -1.28
N VAL A 52 4.98 -4.49 -1.67
CA VAL A 52 4.98 -3.29 -0.84
C VAL A 52 3.58 -3.06 -0.28
N ILE A 53 3.45 -2.96 1.03
CA ILE A 53 2.15 -2.75 1.69
C ILE A 53 2.12 -1.37 2.33
N SER A 54 1.13 -0.57 1.93
CA SER A 54 0.94 0.78 2.44
C SER A 54 0.62 0.77 3.93
N HIS A 55 -0.30 -0.09 4.38
CA HIS A 55 -0.65 -0.31 5.79
C HIS A 55 -1.52 -1.57 5.98
N ALA A 56 -1.84 -1.89 7.24
CA ALA A 56 -2.40 -3.20 7.61
C ALA A 56 -3.93 -3.34 7.48
N HIS A 57 -4.64 -2.39 6.88
CA HIS A 57 -6.11 -2.47 6.75
C HIS A 57 -6.57 -3.51 5.72
N PHE A 58 -7.85 -3.86 5.80
CA PHE A 58 -8.49 -4.96 5.09
C PHE A 58 -8.43 -4.84 3.56
N ASP A 59 -8.40 -3.62 3.04
CA ASP A 59 -8.36 -3.27 1.62
C ASP A 59 -6.94 -3.15 1.06
N HIS A 60 -5.92 -3.45 1.89
CA HIS A 60 -4.51 -3.31 1.54
C HIS A 60 -3.70 -4.60 1.73
N LEU A 61 -3.88 -5.29 2.86
CA LEU A 61 -3.01 -6.39 3.30
C LEU A 61 -3.43 -7.82 2.85
N PRO A 62 -4.71 -8.21 2.87
CA PRO A 62 -5.10 -9.61 2.69
C PRO A 62 -4.66 -10.20 1.35
N GLY A 63 -3.87 -11.27 1.37
CA GLY A 63 -3.33 -11.92 0.16
C GLY A 63 -1.80 -11.84 0.06
N ALA A 64 -1.16 -10.89 0.75
CA ALA A 64 0.30 -10.76 0.76
C ALA A 64 0.99 -12.01 1.32
N ASP A 65 0.41 -12.64 2.35
CA ASP A 65 0.85 -13.90 2.94
C ASP A 65 0.87 -15.03 1.89
N LYS A 66 -0.23 -15.21 1.16
CA LYS A 66 -0.35 -16.27 0.15
C LYS A 66 0.61 -16.06 -1.01
N ILE A 67 0.72 -14.83 -1.52
CA ILE A 67 1.65 -14.50 -2.61
C ILE A 67 3.10 -14.74 -2.15
N ALA A 68 3.49 -14.24 -0.98
CA ALA A 68 4.85 -14.39 -0.49
C ALA A 68 5.23 -15.86 -0.25
N LEU A 69 4.35 -16.64 0.38
CA LEU A 69 4.54 -18.08 0.60
C LEU A 69 4.66 -18.86 -0.71
N ASN A 70 3.88 -18.50 -1.73
CA ASN A 70 3.89 -19.20 -3.03
C ASN A 70 5.12 -18.85 -3.89
N THR A 71 5.57 -17.60 -3.83
CA THR A 71 6.56 -17.07 -4.81
C THR A 71 7.96 -16.89 -4.25
N GLY A 72 8.10 -16.77 -2.93
CA GLY A 72 9.33 -16.34 -2.27
C GLY A 72 9.54 -14.82 -2.30
N ALA A 73 8.49 -14.02 -2.55
CA ALA A 73 8.58 -12.56 -2.60
C ALA A 73 8.98 -11.97 -1.24
N MET A 74 9.75 -10.88 -1.26
CA MET A 74 10.05 -10.08 -0.08
C MET A 74 8.89 -9.10 0.19
N ILE A 75 8.47 -8.97 1.44
CA ILE A 75 7.41 -8.02 1.84
C ILE A 75 8.04 -6.83 2.54
N ILE A 76 7.82 -5.63 1.99
CA ILE A 76 8.24 -4.35 2.57
C ILE A 76 7.00 -3.66 3.13
N ALA A 77 6.91 -3.54 4.45
CA ALA A 77 5.72 -3.03 5.11
C ALA A 77 6.02 -2.44 6.49
N ASN A 78 5.05 -1.74 7.08
CA ASN A 78 5.15 -1.29 8.47
C ASN A 78 5.13 -2.47 9.45
N CYS A 79 5.57 -2.23 10.69
CA CYS A 79 5.68 -3.28 11.70
C CYS A 79 4.35 -3.98 12.04
N GLU A 80 3.22 -3.29 11.93
CA GLU A 80 1.91 -3.91 12.20
C GLU A 80 1.57 -4.96 11.15
N ALA A 81 1.69 -4.60 9.86
CA ALA A 81 1.51 -5.53 8.75
C ALA A 81 2.50 -6.70 8.84
N ILE A 82 3.79 -6.42 9.10
CA ILE A 82 4.82 -7.45 9.27
C ILE A 82 4.46 -8.43 10.40
N ASN A 83 3.96 -7.94 11.54
CA ASN A 83 3.54 -8.80 12.64
C ASN A 83 2.36 -9.68 12.24
N ARG A 84 1.34 -9.14 11.56
CA ARG A 84 0.21 -9.94 11.07
C ARG A 84 0.64 -11.00 10.06
N LEU A 85 1.58 -10.67 9.16
CA LEU A 85 2.12 -11.60 8.17
C LEU A 85 2.97 -12.71 8.81
N ARG A 86 3.77 -12.36 9.82
CA ARG A 86 4.52 -13.35 10.63
C ARG A 86 3.57 -14.30 11.34
N ASP A 87 2.52 -13.78 11.98
CA ASP A 87 1.49 -14.58 12.65
C ASP A 87 0.78 -15.53 11.67
N SER A 88 0.76 -15.15 10.38
CA SER A 88 0.18 -15.92 9.28
C SER A 88 1.15 -16.92 8.63
N GLY A 89 2.38 -17.02 9.16
CA GLY A 89 3.37 -18.02 8.77
C GLY A 89 4.35 -17.59 7.68
N VAL A 90 4.37 -16.31 7.28
CA VAL A 90 5.39 -15.80 6.37
C VAL A 90 6.78 -15.87 7.05
N PRO A 91 7.79 -16.50 6.44
CA PRO A 91 9.15 -16.57 6.96
C PRO A 91 9.77 -15.19 7.25
N ASP A 92 10.48 -15.08 8.37
CA ASP A 92 11.15 -13.84 8.78
C ASP A 92 12.17 -13.33 7.74
N ASP A 93 12.79 -14.22 6.94
CA ASP A 93 13.73 -13.83 5.88
C ASP A 93 13.04 -13.22 4.64
N GLN A 94 11.70 -13.25 4.58
CA GLN A 94 10.89 -12.53 3.59
C GLN A 94 10.33 -11.21 4.12
N LEU A 95 10.42 -10.94 5.43
CA LEU A 95 9.78 -9.79 6.08
C LEU A 95 10.76 -8.63 6.26
N VAL A 96 10.50 -7.51 5.60
CA VAL A 96 11.33 -6.29 5.61
C VAL A 96 10.55 -5.15 6.30
N PRO A 97 10.66 -5.02 7.63
CA PRO A 97 9.99 -3.95 8.36
C PRO A 97 10.59 -2.58 8.05
N VAL A 98 9.72 -1.60 7.82
CA VAL A 98 10.07 -0.19 7.57
C VAL A 98 9.16 0.77 8.33
N SER A 99 9.61 2.01 8.49
CA SER A 99 8.84 3.09 9.15
C SER A 99 8.69 4.34 8.28
N GLY A 100 9.37 4.39 7.13
CA GLY A 100 9.49 5.58 6.30
C GLY A 100 10.81 6.31 6.56
N GLY A 101 11.57 6.56 5.49
CA GLY A 101 12.93 7.09 5.50
C GLY A 101 13.95 6.14 4.86
N GLU A 102 13.57 4.90 4.59
CA GLU A 102 14.43 3.87 4.02
C GLU A 102 14.62 4.03 2.51
N ARG A 103 15.80 3.63 2.03
CA ARG A 103 16.10 3.43 0.62
C ARG A 103 16.52 1.98 0.44
N ILE A 104 15.72 1.22 -0.31
CA ILE A 104 15.84 -0.23 -0.39
C ILE A 104 16.26 -0.61 -1.81
N PRO A 105 17.46 -1.18 -2.00
CA PRO A 105 17.85 -1.73 -3.29
C PRO A 105 17.02 -2.98 -3.60
N LEU A 106 16.54 -3.10 -4.83
CA LEU A 106 15.79 -4.24 -5.34
C LEU A 106 16.65 -5.08 -6.28
N PHE A 107 16.60 -6.39 -6.07
CA PHE A 107 17.39 -7.38 -6.80
C PHE A 107 16.46 -8.35 -7.50
N THR A 108 16.87 -8.92 -8.62
CA THR A 108 16.12 -10.04 -9.22
C THR A 108 16.21 -11.28 -8.34
N LYS A 109 15.26 -12.22 -8.51
CA LYS A 109 15.28 -13.51 -7.81
C LYS A 109 16.59 -14.27 -7.99
N ASP A 110 17.19 -14.20 -9.19
CA ASP A 110 18.46 -14.84 -9.50
C ASP A 110 19.62 -14.24 -8.68
N VAL A 111 19.69 -12.91 -8.57
CA VAL A 111 20.70 -12.22 -7.76
C VAL A 111 20.53 -12.56 -6.27
N ARG A 112 19.29 -12.57 -5.74
CA ARG A 112 19.02 -13.00 -4.36
C ARG A 112 19.46 -14.45 -4.12
N SER A 113 19.19 -15.33 -5.08
CA SER A 113 19.55 -16.75 -5.00
C SER A 113 21.06 -16.97 -5.05
N ALA A 114 21.76 -16.25 -5.94
CA ALA A 114 23.21 -16.27 -6.04
C ALA A 114 23.88 -15.71 -4.76
N ALA A 115 23.28 -14.70 -4.12
CA ALA A 115 23.76 -14.19 -2.83
C ALA A 115 23.63 -15.25 -1.72
N LYS A 116 22.47 -15.92 -1.62
CA LYS A 116 22.28 -17.06 -0.70
C LYS A 116 23.29 -18.20 -0.95
N ALA A 117 23.74 -18.39 -2.19
CA ALA A 117 24.75 -19.37 -2.57
C ALA A 117 26.21 -18.88 -2.42
N GLY A 118 26.45 -17.63 -2.02
CA GLY A 118 27.79 -17.03 -1.92
C GLY A 118 28.49 -16.83 -3.27
N GLN A 119 27.73 -16.71 -4.36
CA GLN A 119 28.23 -16.63 -5.73
C GLN A 119 28.38 -15.20 -6.26
N VAL A 120 27.90 -14.21 -5.51
CA VAL A 120 28.00 -12.78 -5.84
C VAL A 120 28.51 -12.00 -4.64
N ALA A 121 28.91 -10.74 -4.88
CA ALA A 121 29.29 -9.83 -3.81
C ALA A 121 28.12 -9.65 -2.83
N LEU A 122 28.42 -9.72 -1.53
CA LEU A 122 27.44 -9.59 -0.45
C LEU A 122 27.59 -8.23 0.24
N ARG A 123 26.49 -7.73 0.77
CA ARG A 123 26.50 -6.62 1.72
C ARG A 123 27.18 -7.07 3.01
N ALA A 124 28.00 -6.20 3.60
CA ALA A 124 28.53 -6.44 4.94
C ALA A 124 27.41 -6.38 5.98
N GLY A 125 27.39 -7.35 6.90
CA GLY A 125 26.39 -7.44 7.96
C GLY A 125 26.98 -8.05 9.24
N PRO A 126 26.25 -7.98 10.36
CA PRO A 126 26.68 -8.63 11.60
C PRO A 126 26.72 -10.17 11.44
N PRO A 127 27.49 -10.89 12.27
CA PRO A 127 27.49 -12.35 12.27
C PRO A 127 26.07 -12.92 12.40
N GLY A 128 25.70 -13.84 11.52
CA GLY A 128 24.37 -14.46 11.50
C GLY A 128 23.29 -13.70 10.72
N ALA A 129 23.60 -12.52 10.14
CA ALA A 129 22.70 -11.86 9.21
C ALA A 129 22.50 -12.71 7.94
N PRO A 130 21.29 -12.73 7.34
CA PRO A 130 21.06 -13.34 6.04
C PRO A 130 21.99 -12.78 4.96
N ALA A 131 22.35 -13.61 3.99
CA ALA A 131 23.15 -13.17 2.85
C ALA A 131 22.34 -12.22 1.96
N GLU A 132 22.68 -10.94 1.99
CA GLU A 132 22.09 -9.90 1.14
C GLU A 132 23.04 -9.57 -0.02
N PRO A 133 22.54 -9.43 -1.26
CA PRO A 133 23.37 -8.98 -2.37
C PRO A 133 23.95 -7.58 -2.11
N HIS A 134 25.17 -7.33 -2.61
CA HIS A 134 25.76 -5.99 -2.59
C HIS A 134 24.91 -5.03 -3.43
N HIS A 135 24.73 -3.79 -2.97
CA HIS A 135 23.83 -2.81 -3.61
C HIS A 135 24.21 -2.47 -5.07
N THR A 136 25.45 -2.70 -5.49
CA THR A 136 25.86 -2.53 -6.90
C THR A 136 25.19 -3.55 -7.85
N LEU A 137 24.49 -4.54 -7.32
CA LEU A 137 23.77 -5.56 -8.09
C LEU A 137 22.28 -5.28 -8.21
N SER A 138 21.76 -4.21 -7.60
CA SER A 138 20.33 -3.90 -7.72
C SER A 138 19.98 -3.32 -9.08
N VAL A 139 18.77 -3.65 -9.52
CA VAL A 139 18.22 -3.20 -10.81
C VAL A 139 17.23 -2.04 -10.64
N ALA A 140 16.75 -1.82 -9.41
CA ALA A 140 15.84 -0.75 -9.02
C ALA A 140 16.04 -0.42 -7.55
N GLU A 141 15.44 0.66 -7.07
CA GLU A 141 15.37 0.98 -5.63
C GLU A 141 13.97 1.50 -5.26
N ILE A 142 13.61 1.38 -3.98
CA ILE A 142 12.39 1.95 -3.42
C ILE A 142 12.76 2.94 -2.34
N HIS A 143 12.28 4.18 -2.46
CA HIS A 143 12.27 5.13 -1.36
C HIS A 143 10.94 5.02 -0.61
N VAL A 144 11.01 4.68 0.67
CA VAL A 144 9.85 4.57 1.55
C VAL A 144 9.70 5.86 2.33
N TRP A 145 8.49 6.37 2.46
CA TRP A 145 8.19 7.57 3.23
C TRP A 145 6.95 7.35 4.09
N PRO A 146 6.86 7.99 5.26
CA PRO A 146 5.60 7.99 5.99
C PRO A 146 4.58 8.84 5.24
N SER A 147 3.34 8.37 5.26
CA SER A 147 2.17 9.02 4.66
C SER A 147 1.01 8.99 5.65
N LEU A 148 -0.19 9.36 5.20
CA LEU A 148 -1.37 9.46 6.04
C LEU A 148 -2.59 8.87 5.34
N HIS A 149 -3.40 8.17 6.13
CA HIS A 149 -4.74 7.72 5.73
C HIS A 149 -5.66 8.94 5.54
N CYS A 150 -6.59 8.84 4.60
CA CYS A 150 -7.67 9.82 4.49
C CYS A 150 -8.54 9.80 5.74
N LEU A 151 -9.42 10.77 5.91
CA LEU A 151 -10.38 10.79 7.00
C LEU A 151 -11.77 10.58 6.45
N ILE A 152 -12.58 9.79 7.15
CA ILE A 152 -13.96 9.54 6.75
C ILE A 152 -14.83 10.63 7.39
N PRO A 153 -15.47 11.51 6.60
CA PRO A 153 -16.27 12.60 7.14
C PRO A 153 -17.60 12.07 7.70
N GLY A 154 -17.89 12.36 8.97
CA GLY A 154 -19.15 11.99 9.61
C GLY A 154 -19.09 10.68 10.42
N THR A 155 -20.27 10.15 10.72
CA THR A 155 -20.53 8.91 11.45
C THR A 155 -21.19 7.90 10.52
N HIS A 156 -21.19 6.61 10.86
CA HIS A 156 -21.72 5.55 9.97
C HIS A 156 -23.15 5.81 9.48
N ASP A 157 -24.00 6.45 10.29
CA ASP A 157 -25.38 6.84 9.99
C ASP A 157 -25.52 8.10 9.11
N THR A 158 -24.44 8.85 8.92
CA THR A 158 -24.40 10.10 8.16
C THR A 158 -23.47 10.03 6.94
N LEU A 159 -22.88 8.86 6.67
CA LEU A 159 -22.04 8.67 5.48
C LEU A 159 -22.90 8.66 4.23
N PRO A 160 -22.53 9.46 3.20
CA PRO A 160 -23.22 9.39 1.93
C PRO A 160 -22.83 8.10 1.18
N ASP A 161 -23.75 7.60 0.36
CA ASP A 161 -23.49 6.47 -0.56
C ASP A 161 -22.38 6.82 -1.59
N THR A 162 -22.11 8.10 -1.81
CA THR A 162 -21.09 8.58 -2.74
C THR A 162 -20.33 9.76 -2.15
N PHE A 163 -19.00 9.69 -2.16
CA PHE A 163 -18.15 10.82 -1.79
C PHE A 163 -17.91 11.73 -3.00
N ASP A 164 -18.55 12.89 -3.00
CA ASP A 164 -18.24 13.95 -3.98
C ASP A 164 -16.88 14.57 -3.65
N SER A 165 -15.90 14.34 -4.53
CA SER A 165 -14.54 14.90 -4.38
C SER A 165 -14.48 16.43 -4.43
N GLY A 166 -15.51 17.08 -4.98
CA GLY A 166 -15.68 18.52 -5.02
C GLY A 166 -16.31 19.10 -3.75
N ALA A 167 -16.96 18.28 -2.93
CA ALA A 167 -17.58 18.71 -1.69
C ALA A 167 -16.54 19.27 -0.71
N GLU A 168 -16.83 20.43 -0.15
CA GLU A 168 -15.94 21.10 0.79
C GLU A 168 -16.25 20.69 2.22
N TYR A 169 -15.23 20.17 2.89
CA TYR A 169 -15.26 19.93 4.32
C TYR A 169 -14.42 21.03 4.98
N VAL A 170 -15.09 22.00 5.57
CA VAL A 170 -14.47 23.14 6.24
C VAL A 170 -14.85 23.17 7.71
N GLY A 171 -13.86 23.40 8.58
CA GLY A 171 -14.09 23.40 10.01
C GLY A 171 -14.43 22.01 10.55
N SER A 172 -15.06 22.01 11.74
CA SER A 172 -15.46 20.86 12.58
C SER A 172 -14.47 19.68 12.63
N ALA A 173 -13.18 19.98 12.47
CA ALA A 173 -12.09 19.13 12.87
C ALA A 173 -11.70 19.59 14.27
N THR A 174 -11.84 18.74 15.28
CA THR A 174 -11.18 19.05 16.55
C THR A 174 -9.66 19.01 16.34
N PRO A 175 -8.84 19.65 17.19
CA PRO A 175 -7.38 19.52 17.12
C PRO A 175 -6.88 18.08 17.31
N TYR A 176 -7.77 17.13 17.63
CA TYR A 176 -7.45 15.74 17.91
C TYR A 176 -7.89 14.79 16.79
N ASP A 177 -8.69 15.27 15.83
CA ASP A 177 -9.17 14.43 14.73
C ASP A 177 -7.99 14.03 13.84
N GLY A 178 -7.91 12.75 13.50
CA GLY A 178 -6.84 12.24 12.65
C GLY A 178 -6.81 10.71 12.54
N THR A 179 -5.61 10.16 12.34
CA THR A 179 -5.40 8.72 12.14
C THR A 179 -5.93 7.85 13.29
N LEU A 180 -5.96 8.38 14.51
CA LEU A 180 -6.54 7.68 15.65
C LEU A 180 -8.03 7.40 15.45
N ASP A 181 -8.78 8.34 14.87
CA ASP A 181 -10.21 8.17 14.62
C ASP A 181 -10.47 7.13 13.54
N ILE A 182 -9.58 7.01 12.54
CA ILE A 182 -9.64 5.91 11.57
C ILE A 182 -9.43 4.58 12.27
N THR A 183 -8.40 4.46 13.12
CA THR A 183 -8.18 3.23 13.91
C THR A 183 -9.40 2.88 14.77
N ARG A 184 -10.04 3.90 15.38
CA ARG A 184 -11.27 3.69 16.17
C ARG A 184 -12.44 3.28 15.29
N GLY A 185 -12.62 3.90 14.13
CA GLY A 185 -13.66 3.58 13.16
C GLY A 185 -13.51 2.15 12.64
N MET A 186 -12.28 1.72 12.34
CA MET A 186 -11.97 0.36 11.96
C MET A 186 -12.29 -0.63 13.09
N LYS A 187 -11.79 -0.36 14.29
CA LYS A 187 -11.92 -1.28 15.44
C LYS A 187 -13.34 -1.40 15.98
N HIS A 188 -14.04 -0.27 16.07
CA HIS A 188 -15.32 -0.17 16.75
C HIS A 188 -16.52 -0.05 15.80
N GLY A 189 -16.28 0.30 14.54
CA GLY A 189 -17.27 0.35 13.47
C GLY A 189 -17.11 -0.85 12.54
N LEU A 190 -16.26 -0.73 11.53
CA LEU A 190 -16.18 -1.69 10.41
C LEU A 190 -15.94 -3.14 10.86
N PHE A 191 -15.02 -3.38 11.81
CA PHE A 191 -14.75 -4.73 12.32
C PHE A 191 -15.85 -5.28 13.23
N LYS A 192 -16.83 -4.45 13.59
CA LYS A 192 -18.03 -4.80 14.36
C LYS A 192 -19.31 -4.67 13.55
N LEU A 193 -19.22 -4.47 12.22
CA LEU A 193 -20.37 -4.19 11.37
C LEU A 193 -21.46 -5.25 11.52
N LYS A 194 -21.07 -6.52 11.69
CA LYS A 194 -22.02 -7.62 11.89
C LYS A 194 -22.86 -7.47 13.17
N GLU A 195 -22.21 -7.13 14.28
CA GLU A 195 -22.83 -6.86 15.59
C GLU A 195 -23.72 -5.60 15.54
N LEU A 196 -23.27 -4.57 14.82
CA LEU A 196 -23.94 -3.26 14.78
C LEU A 196 -25.21 -3.27 13.92
N ILE A 197 -25.21 -3.99 12.80
CA ILE A 197 -26.38 -4.05 11.89
C ILE A 197 -27.36 -5.16 12.32
N GLY A 198 -26.86 -6.30 12.82
CA GLY A 198 -27.66 -7.50 13.05
C GLY A 198 -27.91 -8.30 11.76
N GLU A 199 -27.68 -9.61 11.79
CA GLU A 199 -27.72 -10.46 10.58
C GLU A 199 -29.04 -10.38 9.81
N GLU A 200 -30.15 -10.16 10.52
CA GLU A 200 -31.50 -10.08 9.95
C GLU A 200 -31.74 -8.79 9.13
N ASN A 201 -30.91 -7.77 9.32
CA ASN A 201 -31.04 -6.47 8.66
C ASN A 201 -30.03 -6.27 7.52
N MET A 202 -29.19 -7.28 7.23
CA MET A 202 -28.17 -7.20 6.18
C MET A 202 -28.72 -7.65 4.82
N ASP A 203 -28.42 -6.87 3.78
CA ASP A 203 -28.50 -7.37 2.41
C ASP A 203 -27.40 -8.42 2.13
N LYS A 204 -27.45 -9.01 0.93
CA LYS A 204 -26.53 -10.09 0.55
C LYS A 204 -25.08 -9.61 0.45
N GLU A 205 -24.86 -8.38 0.01
CA GLU A 205 -23.52 -7.80 -0.21
C GLU A 205 -22.85 -7.49 1.12
N THR A 206 -23.58 -6.81 2.00
CA THR A 206 -23.18 -6.54 3.38
C THR A 206 -22.86 -7.83 4.10
N LYS A 207 -23.71 -8.86 3.98
CA LYS A 207 -23.47 -10.17 4.59
C LYS A 207 -22.20 -10.84 4.05
N SER A 208 -22.01 -10.85 2.72
CA SER A 208 -20.79 -11.37 2.08
C SER A 208 -19.54 -10.68 2.60
N PHE A 209 -19.59 -9.34 2.74
CA PHE A 209 -18.50 -8.55 3.29
C PHE A 209 -18.24 -8.86 4.75
N THR A 210 -19.27 -8.88 5.61
CA THR A 210 -19.09 -9.16 7.04
C THR A 210 -18.58 -10.56 7.30
N ASP A 211 -19.07 -11.57 6.58
CA ASP A 211 -18.61 -12.96 6.73
C ASP A 211 -17.14 -13.09 6.32
N TRP A 212 -16.70 -12.37 5.29
CA TRP A 212 -15.29 -12.29 4.89
C TRP A 212 -14.43 -11.58 5.96
N MET A 213 -14.91 -10.46 6.53
CA MET A 213 -14.22 -9.73 7.60
C MET A 213 -14.05 -10.54 8.89
N GLU A 214 -14.97 -11.46 9.19
CA GLU A 214 -14.90 -12.32 10.36
C GLU A 214 -13.86 -13.44 10.23
N ASP A 215 -13.54 -13.86 9.00
CA ASP A 215 -12.49 -14.85 8.73
C ASP A 215 -11.08 -14.21 8.78
N LYS A 216 -10.70 -13.75 9.97
CA LYS A 216 -9.37 -13.17 10.26
C LYS A 216 -8.23 -14.18 10.18
N LYS A 217 -8.55 -15.47 10.06
CA LYS A 217 -7.56 -16.53 9.88
C LYS A 217 -7.12 -16.60 8.43
N SER A 218 -8.06 -16.50 7.50
CA SER A 218 -7.76 -16.52 6.06
C SER A 218 -7.45 -15.14 5.50
N ASN A 219 -7.96 -14.08 6.13
CA ASN A 219 -7.84 -12.69 5.66
C ASN A 219 -6.99 -11.88 6.63
N VAL A 220 -5.70 -11.77 6.30
CA VAL A 220 -4.69 -11.11 7.14
C VAL A 220 -4.86 -9.60 7.14
N MET A 221 -5.23 -9.02 8.28
CA MET A 221 -5.49 -7.58 8.42
C MET A 221 -5.36 -7.12 9.88
N SER A 222 -5.44 -5.81 10.10
CA SER A 222 -5.55 -5.18 11.41
C SER A 222 -6.52 -4.00 11.39
N SER A 223 -7.07 -3.69 12.57
CA SER A 223 -7.81 -2.44 12.78
C SER A 223 -6.90 -1.25 13.05
N CYS A 224 -5.64 -1.51 13.44
CA CYS A 224 -4.58 -0.53 13.52
C CYS A 224 -3.89 -0.47 12.15
N ASP A 225 -3.70 0.72 11.58
CA ASP A 225 -2.98 0.84 10.31
C ASP A 225 -1.50 0.45 10.45
N GLY A 226 -0.88 0.78 11.60
CA GLY A 226 0.56 0.72 11.82
C GLY A 226 1.34 1.93 11.27
N GLY A 227 0.62 2.97 10.84
CA GLY A 227 1.14 4.10 10.06
C GLY A 227 1.18 3.80 8.56
N GLN A 228 0.54 4.65 7.78
CA GLN A 228 0.57 4.53 6.32
C GLN A 228 1.94 4.88 5.74
N LEU A 229 2.34 4.11 4.72
CA LEU A 229 3.54 4.32 3.93
C LEU A 229 3.19 4.78 2.52
N LEU A 230 4.11 5.54 1.94
CA LEU A 230 4.16 5.91 0.53
C LEU A 230 5.45 5.31 -0.04
N PHE A 231 5.37 4.82 -1.27
CA PHE A 231 6.49 4.17 -1.97
C PHE A 231 6.82 4.91 -3.25
N ASN A 232 8.06 5.34 -3.44
CA ASN A 232 8.55 5.86 -4.70
C ASN A 232 9.53 4.85 -5.30
N VAL A 233 9.06 4.08 -6.29
CA VAL A 233 9.84 3.04 -6.96
C VAL A 233 10.63 3.65 -8.11
N LEU A 234 11.95 3.51 -8.07
CA LEU A 234 12.87 4.08 -9.04
C LEU A 234 13.41 2.97 -9.95
N LEU A 235 13.14 3.11 -11.24
CA LEU A 235 13.48 2.18 -12.29
C LEU A 235 14.63 2.79 -13.13
N GLY A 236 15.80 2.16 -13.15
CA GLY A 236 16.92 2.60 -13.98
C GLY A 236 18.26 2.65 -13.23
N ASP A 237 19.33 2.92 -13.99
CA ASP A 237 20.71 2.66 -13.56
C ASP A 237 21.14 3.51 -12.36
N ILE A 238 21.62 2.82 -11.34
CA ILE A 238 22.07 3.36 -10.05
C ILE A 238 23.47 3.95 -10.27
N GLU A 239 23.56 5.01 -11.07
CA GLU A 239 24.77 5.84 -11.25
C GLU A 239 24.46 7.12 -12.07
N GLY A 240 23.28 7.71 -11.85
CA GLY A 240 23.12 9.17 -11.97
C GLY A 240 22.56 9.75 -13.28
N LYS A 241 21.91 8.99 -14.18
CA LYS A 241 21.16 9.60 -15.31
C LYS A 241 19.84 8.89 -15.63
N GLN A 242 18.75 9.56 -15.23
CA GLN A 242 17.33 9.29 -15.54
C GLN A 242 16.80 7.92 -15.12
N SER A 243 16.46 7.78 -13.84
CA SER A 243 15.50 6.76 -13.39
C SER A 243 14.07 7.25 -13.65
N LYS A 244 13.22 6.37 -14.17
CA LYS A 244 11.78 6.59 -14.15
C LYS A 244 11.26 6.30 -12.75
N ALA A 245 10.37 7.12 -12.23
CA ALA A 245 9.86 7.01 -10.89
C ALA A 245 8.34 6.81 -10.87
N ILE A 246 7.88 5.80 -10.13
CA ILE A 246 6.46 5.53 -9.91
C ILE A 246 6.17 5.67 -8.42
N LEU A 247 5.32 6.64 -8.09
CA LEU A 247 4.84 6.88 -6.73
C LEU A 247 3.56 6.09 -6.48
N PHE A 248 3.48 5.42 -5.34
CA PHE A 248 2.24 4.88 -4.82
C PHE A 248 1.91 5.55 -3.49
N ASN A 249 0.74 6.18 -3.43
CA ASN A 249 0.15 6.71 -2.20
C ASN A 249 -1.31 6.22 -2.11
N GLY A 250 -1.55 5.17 -1.33
CA GLY A 250 -2.85 4.47 -1.31
C GLY A 250 -4.03 5.28 -0.76
N HIS A 251 -3.79 6.41 -0.10
CA HIS A 251 -4.85 7.27 0.44
C HIS A 251 -4.58 8.75 0.21
N LEU A 252 -5.64 9.54 0.39
CA LEU A 252 -5.60 10.99 0.29
C LEU A 252 -5.07 11.62 1.58
N GLY A 253 -3.79 11.43 1.85
CA GLY A 253 -3.10 12.08 2.96
C GLY A 253 -1.60 12.17 2.72
N ALA A 254 -0.96 13.17 3.34
CA ALA A 254 0.47 13.39 3.23
C ALA A 254 1.01 14.33 4.32
N TYR A 255 2.31 14.17 4.60
CA TYR A 255 3.10 15.21 5.25
C TYR A 255 3.67 16.14 4.17
N GLU A 256 3.34 17.43 4.24
CA GLU A 256 3.70 18.43 3.23
C GLU A 256 5.20 18.52 2.99
N GLY A 257 6.00 18.57 4.07
CA GLY A 257 7.46 18.64 3.97
C GLY A 257 8.03 17.44 3.22
N ILE A 258 7.50 16.25 3.50
CA ILE A 258 7.96 15.00 2.87
C ILE A 258 7.64 15.01 1.39
N VAL A 259 6.38 15.22 0.99
CA VAL A 259 6.00 15.13 -0.43
C VAL A 259 6.65 16.22 -1.28
N LYS A 260 6.94 17.39 -0.70
CA LYS A 260 7.73 18.44 -1.35
C LYS A 260 9.20 18.07 -1.50
N ASP A 261 9.76 17.30 -0.59
CA ASP A 261 11.19 16.94 -0.57
C ASP A 261 11.50 15.60 -1.25
N ILE A 262 10.49 14.79 -1.61
CA ILE A 262 10.69 13.56 -2.39
C ILE A 262 11.53 13.86 -3.62
N GLN A 263 12.66 13.15 -3.75
CA GLN A 263 13.53 13.15 -4.91
C GLN A 263 13.99 11.71 -5.24
N PRO A 264 14.11 11.38 -6.53
CA PRO A 264 13.61 12.14 -7.68
C PRO A 264 12.08 12.25 -7.65
N LYS A 265 11.53 13.27 -8.31
CA LYS A 265 10.09 13.41 -8.48
C LYS A 265 9.53 12.27 -9.35
N PRO A 266 8.32 11.76 -9.05
CA PRO A 266 7.70 10.72 -9.86
C PRO A 266 7.33 11.20 -11.26
N ASP A 267 7.50 10.32 -12.25
CA ASP A 267 6.92 10.48 -13.58
C ASP A 267 5.46 10.03 -13.61
N ILE A 268 5.12 9.01 -12.81
CA ILE A 268 3.78 8.46 -12.66
C ILE A 268 3.43 8.46 -11.16
N ALA A 269 2.23 8.92 -10.82
CA ALA A 269 1.71 8.81 -9.46
C ALA A 269 0.39 8.04 -9.43
N VAL A 270 0.35 6.98 -8.64
CA VAL A 270 -0.87 6.27 -8.23
C VAL A 270 -1.34 6.88 -6.91
N LEU A 271 -2.50 7.51 -6.93
CA LEU A 271 -3.04 8.27 -5.79
C LEU A 271 -4.44 7.77 -5.44
N GLY A 272 -4.59 7.27 -4.21
CA GLY A 272 -5.90 6.94 -3.65
C GLY A 272 -6.69 8.20 -3.35
N ILE A 273 -7.95 8.24 -3.76
CA ILE A 273 -8.84 9.38 -3.53
C ILE A 273 -10.15 8.91 -2.91
N ALA A 274 -10.23 9.01 -1.58
CA ALA A 274 -11.46 8.83 -0.83
C ALA A 274 -11.51 9.80 0.35
N GLY A 275 -12.74 10.06 0.83
CA GLY A 275 -12.98 10.84 2.02
C GLY A 275 -12.41 12.27 2.01
N ARG A 276 -12.15 12.78 3.21
CA ARG A 276 -11.53 14.08 3.48
C ARG A 276 -10.02 13.90 3.60
N ALA A 277 -9.25 14.77 2.97
CA ALA A 277 -7.79 14.63 3.00
C ALA A 277 -7.19 14.84 4.39
N ASN A 278 -6.05 14.20 4.65
CA ASN A 278 -5.26 14.36 5.88
C ASN A 278 -3.92 15.05 5.59
N LEU A 279 -3.76 16.28 6.07
CA LEU A 279 -2.57 17.10 5.88
C LEU A 279 -1.82 17.27 7.19
N ASN A 280 -0.58 16.77 7.26
CA ASN A 280 0.27 16.89 8.45
C ASN A 280 -0.40 16.36 9.74
N GLY A 281 -1.21 15.32 9.61
CA GLY A 281 -1.92 14.69 10.73
C GLY A 281 -3.20 15.41 11.14
N ARG A 282 -3.74 16.31 10.30
CA ARG A 282 -4.98 17.04 10.55
C ARG A 282 -5.92 16.97 9.34
N PRO A 283 -7.25 17.00 9.55
CA PRO A 283 -8.19 17.10 8.46
C PRO A 283 -7.94 18.36 7.63
N PHE A 284 -7.83 18.20 6.32
CA PHE A 284 -7.64 19.31 5.41
C PHE A 284 -8.92 20.14 5.32
N ASP A 285 -8.81 21.47 5.44
CA ASP A 285 -9.92 22.39 5.19
C ASP A 285 -10.06 22.64 3.68
N GLY A 286 -11.04 21.99 3.08
CA GLY A 286 -11.33 22.05 1.66
C GLY A 286 -11.90 20.74 1.13
N SER A 287 -11.86 20.59 -0.19
CA SER A 287 -12.31 19.39 -0.87
C SER A 287 -11.18 18.41 -1.15
N ALA A 288 -11.52 17.15 -1.39
CA ALA A 288 -10.58 16.13 -1.81
C ALA A 288 -9.86 16.53 -3.10
N ALA A 289 -10.57 17.08 -4.08
CA ALA A 289 -10.00 17.56 -5.35
C ALA A 289 -9.00 18.71 -5.15
N LYS A 290 -9.28 19.65 -4.24
CA LYS A 290 -8.34 20.73 -3.88
C LYS A 290 -7.05 20.19 -3.28
N PHE A 291 -7.15 19.21 -2.38
CA PHE A 291 -5.98 18.58 -1.79
C PHE A 291 -5.19 17.77 -2.83
N ALA A 292 -5.87 16.95 -3.62
CA ALA A 292 -5.26 16.15 -4.68
C ALA A 292 -4.47 17.04 -5.66
N THR A 293 -5.02 18.21 -6.04
CA THR A 293 -4.32 19.20 -6.86
C THR A 293 -3.04 19.73 -6.18
N LYS A 294 -3.09 20.00 -4.87
CA LYS A 294 -1.89 20.42 -4.10
C LYS A 294 -0.85 19.31 -4.06
N LEU A 295 -1.28 18.07 -3.78
CA LEU A 295 -0.41 16.91 -3.71
C LEU A 295 0.32 16.69 -5.05
N VAL A 296 -0.40 16.69 -6.16
CA VAL A 296 0.17 16.58 -7.53
C VAL A 296 1.23 17.65 -7.80
N LYS A 297 0.98 18.90 -7.37
CA LYS A 297 1.98 19.97 -7.49
C LYS A 297 3.21 19.75 -6.61
N TRP A 298 3.02 19.31 -5.37
CA TRP A 298 4.13 19.07 -4.45
C TRP A 298 5.03 17.92 -4.88
N ILE A 299 4.47 16.89 -5.53
CA ILE A 299 5.22 15.78 -6.11
C ILE A 299 5.72 16.09 -7.54
N GLY A 300 5.72 17.36 -7.96
CA GLY A 300 6.40 17.80 -9.19
C GLY A 300 5.61 17.59 -10.47
N GLU A 301 4.28 17.56 -10.40
CA GLU A 301 3.38 17.48 -11.56
C GLU A 301 3.72 16.31 -12.50
N PRO A 302 3.61 15.05 -12.01
CA PRO A 302 3.91 13.84 -12.78
C PRO A 302 3.16 13.84 -14.11
N GLN A 303 3.81 13.29 -15.14
CA GLN A 303 3.25 13.18 -16.50
C GLN A 303 1.93 12.41 -16.53
N LYS A 304 1.75 11.48 -15.59
CA LYS A 304 0.52 10.71 -15.44
C LYS A 304 0.13 10.56 -13.98
N VAL A 305 -1.13 10.84 -13.68
CA VAL A 305 -1.77 10.51 -12.40
C VAL A 305 -2.80 9.41 -12.65
N ILE A 306 -2.77 8.36 -11.85
CA ILE A 306 -3.72 7.26 -11.85
C ILE A 306 -4.46 7.31 -10.52
N TRP A 307 -5.76 7.55 -10.58
CA TRP A 307 -6.61 7.52 -9.39
C TRP A 307 -6.96 6.09 -9.03
N CYS A 308 -6.91 5.75 -7.75
CA CYS A 308 -7.27 4.44 -7.22
C CYS A 308 -8.12 4.58 -5.94
N LEU A 309 -8.31 3.48 -5.22
CA LEU A 309 -9.24 3.32 -4.09
C LEU A 309 -10.72 3.29 -4.54
N HIS A 310 -10.95 2.87 -5.78
CA HIS A 310 -12.27 2.60 -6.37
C HIS A 310 -12.29 1.19 -6.96
N ASP A 311 -13.45 0.65 -7.33
CA ASP A 311 -13.55 -0.68 -7.96
C ASP A 311 -14.15 -0.65 -9.36
N GLU A 312 -14.53 0.53 -9.84
CA GLU A 312 -15.19 0.76 -11.12
C GLU A 312 -14.38 1.78 -11.94
N TRP A 313 -14.20 1.51 -13.23
CA TRP A 313 -13.47 2.35 -14.18
C TRP A 313 -14.39 3.30 -14.96
#